data_AF-A0A1V4SHF8-F1
#
_entry.id   AF-A0A1V4SHF8-F1
#
_cell.length_a   1.000
_cell.length_b   1.000
_cell.length_c   1.000
_cell.angle_alpha   90.00
_cell.angle_beta   90.00
_cell.angle_gamma   90.00
#
_symmetry.space_group_name_H-M   'P 1'
#
loop_
_entity.id
_entity.type
_entity.pdbx_description
1 polymer ?
#
loop_
_entity_poly.entity_id
_entity_poly.type
_entity_poly.pdbx_seq_one_letter_code
_entity_poly.pdbx_strand_id
1 'polypeptide(L)'
;MDYMDIDRLKNLFSDMLRNQSTLRSMDLGIEGKLIAIGYKPYWTNRQDSKIETLELNFIDKRGVMVPIILKNVVDYELYPKEGKKSKKYRANMIEIILLSPYMLSRNSKDVYDKIKLEIIYDD
;
A
#
# COMPACT_ATOMS: atom_id res chain seq x y z
N MET A 1 3.51 4.95 12.62
CA MET A 1 3.57 5.94 11.54
C MET A 1 3.22 7.33 12.06
N ASP A 2 4.03 8.35 11.75
CA ASP A 2 3.69 9.76 12.03
C ASP A 2 3.05 10.45 10.81
N TYR A 3 2.68 11.73 10.93
CA TYR A 3 2.06 12.48 9.85
C TYR A 3 2.94 12.61 8.59
N MET A 4 4.26 12.68 8.75
CA MET A 4 5.18 12.76 7.62
C MET A 4 5.22 11.44 6.86
N ASP A 5 5.20 10.32 7.58
CA ASP A 5 5.14 8.99 6.99
C ASP A 5 3.79 8.77 6.27
N ILE A 6 2.68 9.26 6.82
CA ILE A 6 1.37 9.25 6.13
C ILE A 6 1.45 9.99 4.80
N ASP A 7 2.01 11.21 4.79
CA ASP A 7 2.14 12.00 3.56
C ASP A 7 3.07 11.33 2.55
N ARG A 8 4.17 10.71 3.00
CA ARG A 8 5.06 9.94 2.12
C ARG A 8 4.34 8.77 1.48
N LEU A 9 3.55 8.01 2.24
CA LEU A 9 2.79 6.88 1.72
C LEU A 9 1.72 7.34 0.72
N LYS A 10 0.99 8.42 1.04
CA LYS A 10 0.00 9.02 0.12
C LYS A 10 0.65 9.48 -1.19
N ASN A 11 1.81 10.13 -1.11
CA ASN A 11 2.56 10.57 -2.28
C ASN A 11 3.05 9.39 -3.12
N LEU A 12 3.55 8.32 -2.48
CA LEU A 12 3.99 7.11 -3.16
C LEU A 12 2.87 6.49 -4.02
N PHE A 13 1.69 6.29 -3.44
CA PHE A 13 0.56 5.77 -4.19
C PHE A 13 0.07 6.77 -5.25
N SER A 14 0.06 8.07 -4.96
CA SER A 14 -0.31 9.10 -5.96
C SER A 14 0.63 9.09 -7.17
N ASP A 15 1.93 8.88 -6.95
CA ASP A 15 2.91 8.70 -8.02
C ASP A 15 2.65 7.42 -8.81
N MET A 16 2.31 6.31 -8.15
CA MET A 16 1.94 5.05 -8.82
C MET A 16 0.69 5.20 -9.67
N LEU A 17 -0.33 5.91 -9.17
CA LEU A 17 -1.56 6.19 -9.90
C LEU A 17 -1.27 7.05 -11.14
N ARG A 18 -0.48 8.12 -10.98
CA ARG A 18 -0.07 8.99 -12.10
C ARG A 18 0.71 8.20 -13.17
N ASN A 19 1.60 7.33 -12.72
CA ASN A 19 2.40 6.47 -13.60
C ASN A 19 1.65 5.23 -14.05
N GLN A 20 0.36 5.08 -13.67
CA GLN A 20 -0.47 4.00 -14.14
C GLN A 20 0.15 2.61 -13.84
N SER A 21 0.79 2.49 -12.66
CA SER A 21 1.54 1.29 -12.27
C SER A 21 0.64 0.07 -12.11
N THR A 22 1.16 -1.08 -12.51
CA THR A 22 0.54 -2.38 -12.24
C THR A 22 1.04 -2.88 -10.89
N LEU A 23 0.11 -3.22 -9.99
CA LEU A 23 0.42 -3.80 -8.70
C LEU A 23 -0.12 -5.22 -8.61
N ARG A 24 0.58 -6.06 -7.85
CA ARG A 24 0.17 -7.43 -7.54
C ARG A 24 0.18 -7.68 -6.04
N SER A 25 -0.89 -8.25 -5.52
CA SER A 25 -0.95 -8.81 -4.18
C SER A 25 -1.13 -10.32 -4.27
N MET A 26 -0.12 -11.07 -3.83
CA MET A 26 -0.24 -12.53 -3.74
C MET A 26 -1.22 -12.94 -2.65
N ASP A 27 -1.24 -12.21 -1.53
CA ASP A 27 -2.12 -12.48 -0.38
C ASP A 27 -3.61 -12.40 -0.76
N LEU A 28 -3.94 -11.50 -1.69
CA LEU A 28 -5.32 -11.25 -2.13
C LEU A 28 -5.64 -11.84 -3.52
N GLY A 29 -4.64 -12.39 -4.23
CA GLY A 29 -4.80 -12.89 -5.59
C GLY A 29 -5.16 -11.81 -6.62
N ILE A 30 -4.77 -10.55 -6.36
CA ILE A 30 -5.12 -9.40 -7.20
C ILE A 30 -3.90 -8.98 -8.00
N GLU A 31 -4.08 -8.81 -9.31
CA GLU A 31 -3.09 -8.21 -10.20
C GLU A 31 -3.82 -7.26 -11.15
N GLY A 32 -3.42 -6.00 -11.16
CA GLY A 32 -4.09 -5.01 -11.97
C GLY A 32 -3.44 -3.65 -11.93
N LYS A 33 -3.88 -2.80 -12.86
CA LYS A 33 -3.43 -1.44 -12.98
C LYS A 33 -4.15 -0.55 -11.96
N LEU A 34 -3.40 0.23 -11.21
CA LEU A 34 -3.97 1.17 -10.24
C LEU A 34 -4.67 2.32 -10.98
N ILE A 35 -5.97 2.51 -10.75
CA ILE A 35 -6.81 3.48 -11.48
C ILE A 35 -7.45 4.53 -10.57
N ALA A 36 -7.59 4.28 -9.28
CA ALA A 36 -8.01 5.29 -8.32
C ALA A 36 -7.51 4.95 -6.90
N ILE A 37 -7.37 5.98 -6.08
CA ILE A 37 -6.99 5.86 -4.67
C ILE A 37 -7.91 6.73 -3.82
N GLY A 38 -8.38 6.18 -2.70
CA GLY A 38 -9.13 6.89 -1.67
C GLY A 38 -8.40 6.87 -0.33
N TYR A 39 -8.49 7.98 0.41
CA TYR A 39 -7.92 8.12 1.74
C TYR A 39 -8.94 8.64 2.75
N LYS A 40 -8.90 8.09 3.96
CA LYS A 40 -9.54 8.66 5.14
C LYS A 40 -8.52 8.71 6.30
N PRO A 41 -8.21 9.87 6.88
CA PRO A 41 -8.64 11.20 6.43
C PRO A 41 -7.98 11.59 5.09
N TYR A 42 -8.68 12.41 4.30
CA TYR A 42 -8.16 12.90 3.02
C TYR A 42 -6.92 13.79 3.24
N TRP A 43 -7.07 14.82 4.05
CA TRP A 43 -5.96 15.67 4.49
C TRP A 43 -5.26 15.06 5.70
N THR A 44 -3.93 15.12 5.71
CA THR A 44 -3.12 14.67 6.85
C THR A 44 -2.96 15.81 7.84
N ASN A 45 -3.19 15.53 9.12
CA ASN A 45 -2.95 16.44 10.23
C ASN A 45 -1.74 15.99 11.05
N ARG A 46 -1.12 16.93 11.78
CA ARG A 46 0.04 16.64 12.65
C ARG A 46 -0.24 15.63 13.77
N GLN A 47 -1.50 15.45 14.13
CA GLN A 47 -1.94 14.51 15.17
C GLN A 47 -2.27 13.13 14.62
N ASP A 48 -2.29 12.98 13.29
CA ASP A 48 -2.61 11.70 12.67
C ASP A 48 -1.45 10.72 12.90
N SER A 49 -1.83 9.51 13.33
CA SER A 49 -0.91 8.39 13.59
C SER A 49 -1.22 7.16 12.74
N LYS A 50 -2.26 7.23 11.91
CA LYS A 50 -2.72 6.17 11.03
C LYS A 50 -3.55 6.72 9.87
N ILE A 51 -3.68 5.93 8.81
CA ILE A 51 -4.74 6.13 7.80
C ILE A 51 -5.90 5.22 8.21
N GLU A 52 -7.07 5.80 8.49
CA GLU A 52 -8.26 5.02 8.87
C GLU A 52 -8.71 4.09 7.75
N THR A 53 -8.71 4.60 6.51
CA THR A 53 -9.06 3.84 5.32
C THR A 53 -8.14 4.23 4.16
N LEU A 54 -7.48 3.24 3.57
CA LEU A 54 -6.79 3.31 2.30
C LEU A 54 -7.55 2.43 1.30
N GLU A 55 -8.11 3.04 0.28
CA GLU A 55 -8.81 2.34 -0.80
C GLU A 55 -7.97 2.39 -2.07
N LEU A 56 -7.64 1.22 -2.62
CA LEU A 56 -6.89 1.08 -3.85
C LEU A 56 -7.79 0.39 -4.88
N ASN A 57 -8.11 1.09 -5.97
CA ASN A 57 -8.95 0.55 -7.03
C ASN A 57 -8.09 0.12 -8.21
N PHE A 58 -8.21 -1.16 -8.57
CA PHE A 58 -7.48 -1.77 -9.67
C PHE A 58 -8.41 -2.09 -10.83
N ILE A 59 -7.85 -2.10 -12.05
CA ILE A 59 -8.47 -2.77 -13.19
C ILE A 59 -7.61 -3.97 -13.57
N ASP A 60 -8.20 -5.16 -13.57
CA ASP A 60 -7.51 -6.39 -13.93
C ASP A 60 -7.34 -6.50 -15.47
N LYS A 61 -6.60 -7.52 -15.92
CA LYS A 61 -6.40 -7.79 -17.36
C LYS A 61 -7.68 -8.11 -18.15
N ARG A 62 -8.78 -8.39 -17.46
CA ARG A 62 -10.10 -8.65 -18.06
C ARG A 62 -10.96 -7.38 -18.12
N GLY A 63 -10.46 -6.25 -17.62
CA GLY A 63 -11.19 -4.99 -17.54
C GLY A 63 -12.13 -4.91 -16.33
N VAL A 64 -12.03 -5.84 -15.38
CA VAL A 64 -12.86 -5.86 -14.17
C VAL A 64 -12.23 -4.97 -13.11
N MET A 65 -13.04 -4.09 -12.52
CA MET A 65 -12.61 -3.27 -11.39
C MET A 65 -12.60 -4.09 -10.10
N VAL A 66 -11.47 -4.07 -9.38
CA VAL A 66 -11.29 -4.76 -8.11
C VAL A 66 -10.80 -3.77 -7.05
N PRO A 67 -11.62 -3.41 -6.05
CA PRO A 67 -11.20 -2.56 -4.94
C PRO A 67 -10.48 -3.37 -3.85
N ILE A 68 -9.42 -2.80 -3.28
CA ILE A 68 -8.80 -3.24 -2.03
C ILE A 68 -9.04 -2.15 -0.99
N ILE A 69 -9.73 -2.48 0.09
CA ILE A 69 -10.02 -1.55 1.19
C ILE A 69 -9.23 -1.98 2.42
N LEU A 70 -8.23 -1.19 2.77
CA LEU A 70 -7.37 -1.41 3.93
C LEU A 70 -7.78 -0.47 5.05
N LYS A 71 -8.06 -1.04 6.23
CA LYS A 71 -8.46 -0.27 7.40
C LYS A 71 -7.34 -0.21 8.43
N ASN A 72 -7.24 0.92 9.12
CA ASN A 72 -6.27 1.16 10.19
C ASN A 72 -4.83 0.87 9.74
N VAL A 73 -4.38 1.51 8.65
CA VAL A 73 -2.98 1.44 8.21
C VAL A 73 -2.14 2.20 9.22
N VAL A 74 -1.26 1.49 9.93
CA VAL A 74 -0.47 2.01 11.05
C VAL A 74 1.01 2.11 10.73
N ASP A 75 1.47 1.43 9.68
CA ASP A 75 2.85 1.48 9.21
C ASP A 75 2.99 0.92 7.78
N TYR A 76 4.16 1.10 7.18
CA TYR A 76 4.52 0.50 5.89
C TYR A 76 6.04 0.32 5.73
N GLU A 77 6.44 -0.68 4.94
CA GLU A 77 7.84 -0.92 4.57
C GLU A 77 8.00 -0.94 3.05
N LEU A 78 9.11 -0.38 2.56
CA LEU A 78 9.47 -0.38 1.14
C LEU A 78 10.68 -1.28 0.91
N TYR A 79 10.53 -2.29 0.06
CA TYR A 79 11.64 -3.17 -0.31
C TYR A 79 12.19 -2.77 -1.69
N PRO A 80 13.50 -2.49 -1.82
CA PRO A 80 14.11 -2.12 -3.09
C PRO A 80 14.20 -3.32 -4.05
N LYS A 81 14.21 -3.06 -5.36
CA LYS A 81 14.58 -4.06 -6.38
C LYS A 81 16.08 -4.34 -6.25
N GLU A 82 16.48 -5.49 -5.69
CA GLU A 82 17.88 -5.90 -5.70
C GLU A 82 18.31 -6.29 -7.12
N GLY A 83 19.17 -5.47 -7.74
CA GLY A 83 19.77 -5.83 -9.02
C GLY A 83 20.22 -4.65 -9.88
N LYS A 84 21.53 -4.65 -10.19
CA LYS A 84 22.26 -3.88 -11.21
C LYS A 84 22.39 -2.36 -11.00
N LYS A 85 23.48 -1.98 -10.31
CA LYS A 85 24.50 -0.93 -10.62
C LYS A 85 24.11 0.39 -11.35
N SER A 86 22.84 0.77 -11.46
CA SER A 86 22.38 1.92 -12.25
C SER A 86 21.44 2.82 -11.44
N LYS A 87 22.04 3.82 -10.77
CA LYS A 87 21.58 5.18 -10.45
C LYS A 87 20.14 5.55 -10.04
N LYS A 88 19.14 4.66 -9.92
CA LYS A 88 17.84 5.00 -9.32
C LYS A 88 17.29 3.84 -8.48
N TYR A 89 17.26 4.02 -7.16
CA TYR A 89 16.55 3.14 -6.23
C TYR A 89 15.07 3.10 -6.62
N ARG A 90 14.59 1.94 -7.10
CA ARG A 90 13.17 1.69 -7.37
C ARG A 90 12.66 0.70 -6.33
N ALA A 91 11.56 1.03 -5.64
CA ALA A 91 10.89 0.10 -4.74
C ALA A 91 10.26 -1.01 -5.58
N ASN A 92 10.45 -2.27 -5.20
CA ASN A 92 9.81 -3.42 -5.87
C ASN A 92 8.55 -3.86 -5.14
N MET A 93 8.46 -3.59 -3.84
CA MET A 93 7.38 -4.07 -3.00
C MET A 93 7.08 -3.07 -1.90
N ILE A 94 5.81 -2.92 -1.59
CA ILE A 94 5.29 -2.20 -0.44
C ILE A 94 4.63 -3.23 0.47
N GLU A 95 5.08 -3.36 1.71
CA GLU A 95 4.33 -4.06 2.74
C GLU A 95 3.56 -3.02 3.57
N ILE A 96 2.24 -3.21 3.68
CA ILE A 96 1.35 -2.33 4.43
C ILE A 96 0.95 -3.06 5.71
N ILE A 97 1.10 -2.38 6.85
CA ILE A 97 0.85 -2.93 8.17
C ILE A 97 -0.46 -2.35 8.70
N LEU A 98 -1.40 -3.22 9.05
CA LEU A 98 -2.76 -2.89 9.48
C LEU A 98 -2.95 -3.31 10.92
N LEU A 99 -3.70 -2.54 11.71
CA LEU A 99 -4.16 -3.00 13.02
C LEU A 99 -5.28 -4.04 12.86
N SER A 100 -5.05 -5.29 13.31
CA SER A 100 -6.05 -6.35 13.13
C SER A 100 -7.28 -6.11 14.03
N PRO A 101 -8.51 -6.16 13.49
CA PRO A 101 -9.71 -5.82 14.26
C PRO A 101 -10.19 -6.93 15.22
N TYR A 102 -9.64 -8.15 15.17
CA TYR A 102 -10.21 -9.32 15.84
C TYR A 102 -9.41 -9.89 17.03
N MET A 103 -8.54 -9.10 17.67
CA MET A 103 -7.64 -9.69 18.65
C MET A 103 -8.16 -9.94 20.06
N LEU A 104 -7.82 -11.13 20.53
CA LEU A 104 -7.74 -11.54 21.93
C LEU A 104 -6.27 -11.40 22.39
N SER A 105 -6.05 -10.58 23.41
CA SER A 105 -4.78 -9.97 23.82
C SER A 105 -3.68 -10.89 24.41
N ARG A 106 -3.28 -11.99 23.73
CA ARG A 106 -2.27 -12.92 24.29
C ARG A 106 -0.90 -12.94 23.60
N ASN A 107 -0.77 -12.51 22.34
CA ASN A 107 0.51 -12.42 21.65
C ASN A 107 0.63 -11.13 20.82
N SER A 108 1.74 -10.41 20.97
CA SER A 108 2.01 -9.15 20.25
C SER A 108 2.20 -9.33 18.73
N LYS A 109 2.53 -10.56 18.28
CA LYS A 109 2.66 -10.88 16.85
C LYS A 109 1.32 -10.91 16.11
N ASP A 110 0.23 -11.19 16.83
CA ASP A 110 -1.09 -11.24 16.22
C ASP A 110 -1.67 -9.83 16.04
N VAL A 111 -0.96 -8.78 16.52
CA VAL A 111 -1.39 -7.35 16.56
C VAL A 111 -1.68 -6.74 15.21
N TYR A 112 -0.96 -7.23 14.20
CA TYR A 112 -0.93 -6.58 12.91
C TYR A 112 -1.14 -7.57 11.78
N ASP A 113 -2.08 -7.22 10.90
CA ASP A 113 -2.19 -7.85 9.59
C ASP A 113 -1.22 -7.17 8.63
N LYS A 114 -0.71 -7.92 7.65
CA LYS A 114 0.24 -7.44 6.65
C LYS A 114 -0.26 -7.75 5.26
N ILE A 115 -0.13 -6.79 4.35
CA ILE A 115 -0.46 -6.98 2.93
C ILE A 115 0.73 -6.53 2.10
N LYS A 116 1.16 -7.41 1.19
CA LYS A 116 2.23 -7.10 0.26
C LYS A 116 1.67 -6.71 -1.10
N LEU A 117 2.16 -5.59 -1.62
CA LEU A 117 1.92 -5.10 -2.97
C LEU A 117 3.25 -5.03 -3.71
N GLU A 118 3.42 -5.89 -4.70
CA GLU A 118 4.54 -5.87 -5.62
C GLU A 118 4.25 -4.91 -6.79
N ILE A 119 5.25 -4.15 -7.19
CA ILE A 119 5.17 -3.21 -8.32
C ILE A 119 5.73 -3.91 -9.55
N ILE A 120 4.86 -4.14 -10.54
CA ILE A 120 5.25 -4.74 -11.81
C ILE A 120 5.73 -3.63 -12.74
N TYR A 121 6.99 -3.74 -13.18
CA TYR A 121 7.61 -2.85 -14.16
C TYR A 121 7.58 -3.50 -15.54
N ASP A 122 7.04 -2.80 -16.52
CA ASP A 122 7.24 -3.12 -17.93
C ASP A 122 8.67 -2.68 -18.30
N ASP A 123 9.62 -3.62 -18.31
CA ASP A 123 11.00 -3.39 -18.78
C ASP A 123 11.08 -3.42 -20.32
#